data_AF-A0A7H8S6N0-F1
#
_entry.id   AF-A0A7H8S6N0-F1
#
_cell.length_a   1.000
_cell.length_b   1.000
_cell.length_c   1.000
_cell.angle_alpha   90.00
_cell.angle_beta   90.00
_cell.angle_gamma   90.00
#
_symmetry.space_group_name_H-M   'P 1'
#
loop_
_entity.id
_entity.type
_entity.pdbx_description
1 polymer ?
#
loop_
_entity_poly.entity_id
_entity_poly.type
_entity_poly.pdbx_seq_one_letter_code
_entity_poly.pdbx_strand_id
1 'polypeptide(L)'
;MNKWFYLNVLLLGLGLWKIAENNMSLHILFGALGLLLFLFNWTRHAVFSTIRNTDNRQTKIKLARLSRKIVPFHRWIGTTALILVLIHAALIVNLSGFSWQNIKLLSGLLAGIVLIAMVTSGWMRLYRSTARKRMIHIWLGITLFFLVALHIVL
;
A
#
# COMPACT_ATOMS: atom_id res chain seq x y z
N MET A 1 -17.55 -8.35 7.18
CA MET A 1 -16.06 -8.26 7.15
C MET A 1 -15.62 -6.92 7.75
N ASN A 2 -14.33 -6.70 8.03
CA ASN A 2 -13.88 -5.48 8.68
C ASN A 2 -13.96 -4.23 7.78
N LYS A 3 -14.20 -3.04 8.34
CA LYS A 3 -14.17 -1.74 7.64
C LYS A 3 -12.95 -1.56 6.73
N TRP A 4 -11.77 -2.00 7.16
CA TRP A 4 -10.54 -1.91 6.37
C TRP A 4 -10.56 -2.74 5.09
N PHE A 5 -11.32 -3.84 5.07
CA PHE A 5 -11.51 -4.61 3.85
C PHE A 5 -12.33 -3.82 2.84
N TYR A 6 -13.45 -3.23 3.27
CA TYR A 6 -14.30 -2.42 2.39
C TYR A 6 -13.56 -1.21 1.85
N LEU A 7 -12.78 -0.53 2.69
CA LEU A 7 -11.91 0.56 2.24
C LEU A 7 -10.87 0.09 1.20
N ASN A 8 -10.28 -1.09 1.39
CA ASN A 8 -9.33 -1.65 0.42
C ASN A 8 -9.99 -1.97 -0.93
N VAL A 9 -11.20 -2.54 -0.92
CA VAL A 9 -11.98 -2.81 -2.14
C VAL A 9 -12.41 -1.52 -2.81
N LEU A 10 -12.84 -0.51 -2.05
CA LEU A 10 -13.18 0.80 -2.59
C LEU A 10 -11.96 1.42 -3.29
N LEU A 11 -10.79 1.40 -2.65
CA LEU A 11 -9.56 1.94 -3.23
C LEU A 11 -9.12 1.17 -4.48
N LEU A 12 -9.29 -0.16 -4.49
CA LEU A 12 -9.09 -0.98 -5.69
C LEU A 12 -10.04 -0.55 -6.82
N GLY A 13 -11.32 -0.39 -6.52
CA GLY A 13 -12.33 0.06 -7.48
C GLY A 13 -12.00 1.43 -8.07
N LEU A 14 -11.60 2.39 -7.24
CA LEU A 14 -11.15 3.71 -7.69
C LEU A 14 -9.92 3.63 -8.60
N GLY A 15 -8.94 2.79 -8.24
CA GLY A 15 -7.76 2.55 -9.08
C GLY A 15 -8.13 1.96 -10.44
N LEU A 16 -8.98 0.94 -10.47
CA LEU A 16 -9.45 0.31 -11.71
C LEU A 16 -10.27 1.28 -12.56
N TRP A 17 -11.14 2.08 -11.94
CA TRP A 17 -11.90 3.13 -12.61
C TRP A 17 -10.97 4.13 -13.30
N LYS A 18 -9.97 4.65 -12.58
CA LYS A 18 -8.98 5.58 -13.14
C LYS A 18 -8.15 4.98 -14.26
N ILE A 19 -7.79 3.70 -14.17
CA ILE A 19 -7.09 3.00 -15.26
C ILE A 19 -8.00 2.87 -16.48
N ALA A 20 -9.29 2.56 -16.30
CA ALA A 20 -10.24 2.44 -17.40
C ALA A 20 -10.53 3.76 -18.12
N GLU A 21 -10.47 4.90 -17.42
CA GLU A 21 -10.63 6.24 -18.01
C GLU A 21 -9.43 6.67 -18.87
N ASN A 22 -8.26 6.07 -18.69
CA ASN A 22 -7.01 6.52 -19.29
C ASN A 22 -6.44 5.48 -20.26
N ASN A 23 -5.75 5.95 -21.30
CA ASN A 23 -5.00 5.04 -22.17
C ASN A 23 -3.88 4.36 -21.38
N MET A 24 -3.77 3.03 -21.52
CA MET A 24 -2.80 2.23 -20.77
C MET A 24 -1.36 2.52 -21.21
N SER A 25 -0.75 3.53 -20.59
CA SER A 25 0.65 3.90 -20.77
C SER A 25 1.56 3.08 -19.83
N LEU A 26 2.86 3.04 -20.14
CA LEU A 26 3.83 2.34 -19.28
C LEU A 26 3.84 2.88 -17.85
N HIS A 27 3.80 4.21 -17.65
CA HIS A 27 3.78 4.77 -16.30
C HIS A 27 2.52 4.37 -15.54
N ILE A 28 1.34 4.32 -16.19
CA ILE A 28 0.10 3.85 -15.57
C ILE A 28 0.21 2.36 -15.20
N LEU A 29 0.78 1.52 -16.06
CA LEU A 29 1.00 0.10 -15.77
C LEU A 29 1.87 -0.10 -14.51
N PHE A 30 3.02 0.57 -14.41
CA PHE A 30 3.88 0.48 -13.22
C PHE A 30 3.18 0.99 -11.96
N GLY A 31 2.42 2.08 -12.06
CA GLY A 31 1.60 2.60 -10.96
C GLY A 31 0.53 1.61 -10.51
N ALA A 32 -0.17 0.98 -11.47
CA ALA A 32 -1.20 -0.02 -11.22
C ALA A 32 -0.64 -1.28 -10.54
N LEU A 33 0.49 -1.81 -11.02
CA LEU A 33 1.15 -2.95 -10.40
C LEU A 33 1.63 -2.61 -8.97
N GLY A 34 2.21 -1.42 -8.79
CA GLY A 34 2.58 -0.91 -7.46
C GLY A 34 1.38 -0.82 -6.51
N LEU A 35 0.25 -0.28 -6.99
CA LEU A 35 -1.01 -0.22 -6.25
C LEU A 35 -1.50 -1.62 -5.85
N LEU A 36 -1.53 -2.58 -6.77
CA LEU A 36 -1.98 -3.94 -6.49
C LEU A 36 -1.15 -4.61 -5.39
N LEU A 37 0.18 -4.50 -5.47
CA LEU A 37 1.06 -5.05 -4.43
C LEU A 37 0.89 -4.33 -3.08
N PHE A 38 0.69 -3.01 -3.10
CA PHE A 38 0.36 -2.24 -1.91
C PHE A 38 -0.96 -2.71 -1.28
N LEU A 39 -2.05 -2.81 -2.04
CA LEU A 39 -3.36 -3.24 -1.55
C LEU A 39 -3.35 -4.70 -1.07
N PHE A 40 -2.61 -5.58 -1.74
CA PHE A 40 -2.37 -6.94 -1.26
C PHE A 40 -1.71 -6.93 0.12
N ASN A 41 -0.66 -6.12 0.28
CA ASN A 41 0.02 -5.96 1.56
C ASN A 41 -0.87 -5.33 2.63
N TRP A 42 -1.69 -4.35 2.26
CA TRP A 42 -2.64 -3.67 3.14
C TRP A 42 -3.75 -4.60 3.64
N THR A 43 -4.16 -5.57 2.83
CA THR A 43 -5.18 -6.59 3.18
C THR A 43 -4.84 -7.29 4.50
N ARG A 44 -3.56 -7.41 4.85
CA ARG A 44 -3.12 -7.96 6.15
C ARG A 44 -3.67 -7.18 7.34
N HIS A 45 -3.76 -5.85 7.25
CA HIS A 45 -4.35 -5.03 8.30
C HIS A 45 -5.82 -5.40 8.52
N ALA A 46 -6.59 -5.55 7.44
CA ALA A 46 -7.98 -6.00 7.50
C ALA A 46 -8.11 -7.42 8.08
N VAL A 47 -7.25 -8.36 7.68
CA VAL A 47 -7.22 -9.73 8.20
C VAL A 47 -6.91 -9.73 9.71
N PHE A 48 -5.88 -9.02 10.16
CA PHE A 48 -5.54 -8.97 11.58
C PHE A 48 -6.62 -8.29 12.43
N SER A 49 -7.26 -7.25 11.90
CA SER A 49 -8.37 -6.60 12.59
C SER A 49 -9.59 -7.54 12.67
N THR A 50 -9.86 -8.33 11.63
CA THR A 50 -10.89 -9.39 11.66
C THR A 50 -10.57 -10.49 12.67
N ILE A 51 -9.32 -10.94 12.76
CA ILE A 51 -8.87 -11.94 13.76
C ILE A 51 -9.11 -11.45 15.19
N ARG A 52 -8.87 -10.16 15.48
CA ARG A 52 -9.05 -9.60 16.83
C ARG A 52 -10.53 -9.48 17.23
N ASN A 53 -11.38 -9.17 16.26
CA ASN A 53 -12.78 -8.81 16.52
C ASN A 53 -13.78 -9.95 16.26
N THR A 54 -13.32 -11.13 15.83
CA THR A 54 -14.20 -12.29 15.63
C THR A 54 -14.27 -13.17 16.88
N ASP A 55 -15.49 -13.52 17.28
CA ASP A 55 -15.73 -14.44 18.40
C ASP A 55 -15.61 -15.91 17.99
N ASN A 56 -15.80 -16.21 16.70
CA ASN A 56 -15.70 -17.56 16.18
C ASN A 56 -14.22 -18.04 16.17
N ARG A 57 -13.92 -19.01 17.04
CA ARG A 57 -12.58 -19.59 17.20
C ARG A 57 -12.06 -20.26 15.92
N GLN A 58 -12.91 -20.96 15.17
CA GLN A 58 -12.49 -21.66 13.94
C GLN A 58 -12.08 -20.65 12.86
N THR A 59 -12.84 -19.57 12.70
CA THR A 59 -12.49 -18.46 11.81
C THR A 59 -11.17 -17.82 12.22
N LYS A 60 -10.97 -17.58 13.53
CA LYS A 60 -9.72 -17.02 14.08
C LYS A 60 -8.51 -17.88 13.73
N ILE A 61 -8.61 -19.20 13.92
CA ILE A 61 -7.55 -20.16 13.61
C ILE A 61 -7.27 -20.19 12.10
N LYS A 62 -8.31 -20.25 11.26
CA LYS A 62 -8.19 -20.27 9.80
C LYS A 62 -7.44 -19.05 9.28
N LEU A 63 -7.85 -17.85 9.70
CA LEU A 63 -7.24 -16.59 9.29
C LEU A 63 -5.81 -16.43 9.84
N ALA A 64 -5.55 -16.88 11.07
CA ALA A 64 -4.21 -16.85 11.66
C ALA A 64 -3.23 -17.76 10.91
N ARG A 65 -3.66 -18.97 10.53
CA ARG A 65 -2.87 -19.90 9.70
C ARG A 65 -2.57 -19.31 8.33
N LEU A 66 -3.57 -18.71 7.67
CA LEU A 66 -3.38 -18.02 6.40
C LEU A 66 -2.38 -16.87 6.52
N SER A 67 -2.58 -15.99 7.51
CA SER A 67 -1.69 -14.85 7.74
C SER A 67 -0.26 -15.28 8.02
N ARG A 68 -0.04 -16.36 8.79
CA ARG A 68 1.29 -16.92 9.08
C ARG A 68 2.07 -17.27 7.82
N LYS A 69 1.41 -17.85 6.80
CA LYS A 69 2.03 -18.21 5.51
C LYS A 69 2.47 -16.99 4.69
N ILE A 70 1.74 -15.87 4.81
CA ILE A 70 1.97 -14.65 4.00
C ILE A 70 3.01 -13.72 4.65
N VAL A 71 3.20 -13.79 5.97
CA VAL A 71 4.12 -12.89 6.71
C VAL A 71 5.53 -12.80 6.12
N PRO A 72 6.19 -13.91 5.71
CA PRO A 72 7.55 -13.85 5.18
C PRO A 72 7.66 -13.01 3.89
N PHE A 73 6.64 -13.10 3.04
CA PHE A 73 6.61 -12.44 1.73
C PHE A 73 6.22 -10.97 1.81
N HIS A 74 5.47 -10.57 2.84
CA HIS A 74 4.97 -9.20 2.99
C HIS A 74 6.03 -8.11 2.82
N ARG A 75 7.23 -8.32 3.39
CA ARG A 75 8.34 -7.36 3.28
C ARG A 75 8.80 -7.24 1.83
N TRP A 76 9.02 -8.39 1.17
CA TRP A 76 9.43 -8.45 -0.23
C TRP A 76 8.39 -7.82 -1.15
N ILE A 77 7.11 -8.13 -0.96
CA ILE A 77 6.01 -7.52 -1.72
C ILE A 77 6.00 -5.99 -1.53
N GLY A 78 6.30 -5.52 -0.32
CA GLY A 78 6.39 -4.08 -0.02
C GLY A 78 7.58 -3.43 -0.74
N THR A 79 8.73 -4.09 -0.73
CA THR A 79 9.92 -3.65 -1.48
C THR A 79 9.64 -3.63 -2.99
N THR A 80 9.00 -4.67 -3.54
CA THR A 80 8.63 -4.72 -4.96
C THR A 80 7.65 -3.62 -5.31
N ALA A 81 6.64 -3.37 -4.47
CA ALA A 81 5.73 -2.23 -4.65
C ALA A 81 6.49 -0.90 -4.69
N LEU A 82 7.46 -0.70 -3.80
CA LEU A 82 8.30 0.49 -3.80
C LEU A 82 9.11 0.63 -5.10
N ILE A 83 9.76 -0.44 -5.57
CA ILE A 83 10.51 -0.40 -6.83
C ILE A 83 9.61 0.00 -8.01
N LEU A 84 8.42 -0.60 -8.11
CA LEU A 84 7.46 -0.27 -9.17
C LEU A 84 6.98 1.18 -9.08
N VAL A 85 6.72 1.68 -7.88
CA VAL A 85 6.32 3.09 -7.65
C VAL A 85 7.46 4.07 -7.98
N LEU A 86 8.72 3.71 -7.71
CA LEU A 86 9.87 4.53 -8.11
C LEU A 86 10.02 4.58 -9.63
N ILE A 87 9.80 3.47 -10.33
CA ILE A 87 9.79 3.44 -11.80
C ILE A 87 8.63 4.30 -12.33
N HIS A 88 7.43 4.15 -11.78
CA HIS A 88 6.27 4.99 -12.11
C HIS A 88 6.59 6.48 -11.95
N ALA A 89 7.19 6.88 -10.81
CA ALA A 89 7.57 8.25 -10.53
C ALA A 89 8.64 8.78 -11.51
N ALA A 90 9.66 7.98 -11.83
CA ALA A 90 10.68 8.35 -12.79
C ALA A 90 10.10 8.57 -14.20
N LEU A 91 9.20 7.70 -14.64
CA LEU A 91 8.55 7.81 -15.95
C LEU A 91 7.67 9.06 -16.05
N ILE A 92 6.85 9.36 -15.03
CA ILE A 92 6.00 10.56 -15.09
C ILE A 92 6.83 11.84 -15.05
N VAL A 93 7.88 11.91 -14.23
CA VAL A 93 8.79 13.06 -14.19
C VAL A 93 9.52 13.24 -15.52
N ASN A 94 9.92 12.14 -16.18
CA ASN A 94 10.55 12.21 -17.50
C ASN A 94 9.58 12.72 -18.59
N LEU A 95 8.30 12.31 -18.52
CA LEU A 95 7.28 12.68 -19.52
C LEU A 95 6.72 14.10 -19.35
N SER A 96 6.42 14.51 -18.11
CA SER A 96 5.75 15.79 -17.84
C SER A 96 6.66 16.86 -17.24
N GLY A 97 7.91 16.51 -16.92
CA GLY A 97 8.77 17.32 -16.06
C GLY A 97 8.30 17.30 -14.60
N PHE A 98 9.15 17.83 -13.72
CA PHE A 98 8.79 18.07 -12.32
C PHE A 98 8.23 19.48 -12.15
N SER A 99 7.07 19.61 -11.51
CA SER A 99 6.45 20.91 -11.21
C SER A 99 5.87 20.92 -9.80
N TRP A 100 6.23 21.95 -9.04
CA TRP A 100 5.67 22.21 -7.70
C TRP A 100 4.22 22.69 -7.74
N GLN A 101 3.71 23.09 -8.91
CA GLN A 101 2.32 23.50 -9.09
C GLN A 101 1.40 22.32 -9.43
N ASN A 102 1.97 21.18 -9.82
CA ASN A 102 1.19 19.98 -10.12
C ASN A 102 0.85 19.21 -8.84
N ILE A 103 -0.36 19.44 -8.32
CA ILE A 103 -0.85 18.84 -7.07
C ILE A 103 -0.87 17.30 -7.14
N LYS A 104 -1.17 16.71 -8.30
CA LYS A 104 -1.14 15.26 -8.49
C LYS A 104 0.27 14.70 -8.37
N LEU A 105 1.26 15.38 -8.96
CA LEU A 105 2.67 15.01 -8.85
C LEU A 105 3.15 15.12 -7.39
N LEU A 106 2.81 16.21 -6.70
CA LEU A 106 3.20 16.42 -5.29
C LEU A 106 2.57 15.41 -4.34
N SER A 107 1.28 15.10 -4.51
CA SER A 107 0.62 14.05 -3.71
C SER A 107 1.25 12.68 -3.95
N GLY A 108 1.63 12.37 -5.19
CA GLY A 108 2.35 11.14 -5.54
C GLY A 108 3.75 11.07 -4.92
N LEU A 109 4.49 12.19 -4.95
CA LEU A 109 5.79 12.31 -4.29
C LEU A 109 5.68 12.07 -2.78
N LEU A 110 4.70 12.69 -2.12
CA LEU A 110 4.47 12.51 -0.69
C LEU A 110 4.10 11.05 -0.36
N ALA A 111 3.22 10.44 -1.15
CA ALA A 111 2.90 9.01 -1.02
C ALA A 111 4.15 8.14 -1.19
N GLY A 112 5.00 8.43 -2.18
CA GLY A 112 6.27 7.75 -2.42
C GLY A 112 7.24 7.85 -1.23
N ILE A 113 7.42 9.04 -0.66
CA ILE A 113 8.25 9.26 0.54
C ILE A 113 7.73 8.42 1.72
N VAL A 114 6.41 8.44 1.95
CA VAL A 114 5.81 7.64 3.02
C VAL A 114 5.95 6.14 2.76
N LEU A 115 5.86 5.68 1.50
CA LEU A 115 6.11 4.29 1.13
C LEU A 115 7.57 3.88 1.40
N ILE A 116 8.55 4.73 1.09
CA ILE A 116 9.97 4.50 1.42
C ILE A 116 10.13 4.34 2.94
N ALA A 117 9.55 5.24 3.74
CA ALA A 117 9.58 5.15 5.20
C ALA A 117 8.89 3.89 5.72
N MET A 118 7.76 3.51 5.12
CA MET A 118 6.98 2.32 5.46
C MET A 118 7.77 1.02 5.21
N VAL A 119 8.40 0.89 4.04
CA VAL A 119 9.24 -0.26 3.70
C VAL A 119 10.47 -0.31 4.60
N THR A 120 11.17 0.81 4.77
CA THR A 120 12.35 0.91 5.65
C THR A 120 12.01 0.49 7.08
N SER A 121 10.93 1.02 7.66
CA SER A 121 10.48 0.62 9.00
C SER A 121 10.09 -0.86 9.10
N GLY A 122 9.59 -1.45 8.01
CA GLY A 122 9.29 -2.88 7.90
C GLY A 122 10.53 -3.75 8.01
N TRP A 123 11.63 -3.35 7.36
CA TRP A 123 12.93 -4.03 7.43
C TRP A 123 13.64 -3.82 8.77
N MET A 124 13.60 -2.61 9.33
CA MET A 124 14.19 -2.29 10.64
C MET A 124 13.62 -3.11 11.80
N ARG A 125 12.40 -3.65 11.64
CA ARG A 125 11.76 -4.54 12.61
C ARG A 125 12.33 -5.95 12.62
N LEU A 126 13.00 -6.38 11.55
CA LEU A 126 13.71 -7.66 11.51
C LEU A 126 14.91 -7.65 12.47
N TYR A 127 15.66 -6.55 12.46
CA TYR A 127 16.83 -6.38 13.32
C TYR A 127 16.45 -6.24 14.81
N ARG A 128 15.46 -5.38 15.12
CA ARG A 128 14.95 -5.24 16.49
C ARG A 128 13.47 -4.92 16.46
N SER A 129 12.64 -5.87 16.89
CA SER A 129 11.20 -5.70 17.00
C SER A 129 10.85 -5.03 18.34
N THR A 130 10.43 -3.77 18.29
CA THR A 130 9.88 -3.05 19.46
C THR A 130 8.44 -2.63 19.20
N ALA A 131 7.65 -2.45 20.28
CA ALA A 131 6.28 -1.96 20.18
C ALA A 131 6.22 -0.60 19.47
N ARG A 132 7.15 0.31 19.78
CA ARG A 132 7.26 1.63 19.13
C ARG A 132 7.45 1.51 17.61
N LYS A 133 8.41 0.70 17.14
CA LYS A 133 8.63 0.49 15.69
C LYS A 133 7.42 -0.14 15.00
N ARG A 134 6.73 -1.07 15.67
CA ARG A 134 5.49 -1.65 15.17
C ARG A 134 4.40 -0.59 15.01
N MET A 135 4.24 0.31 15.98
CA MET A 135 3.24 1.37 15.89
C MET A 135 3.58 2.39 14.80
N ILE A 136 4.85 2.81 14.68
CA ILE A 136 5.31 3.67 13.60
C ILE A 136 4.98 3.06 12.24
N HIS A 137 5.32 1.78 12.04
CA HIS A 137 5.00 1.07 10.80
C HIS A 137 3.49 1.01 10.54
N ILE A 138 2.66 0.75 11.56
CA ILE A 138 1.19 0.75 11.37
C ILE A 138 0.69 2.14 10.96
N TRP A 139 1.15 3.20 11.64
CA TRP A 139 0.74 4.57 11.34
C TRP A 139 1.19 5.02 9.96
N LEU A 140 2.44 4.72 9.56
CA LEU A 140 2.93 4.97 8.20
C LEU A 140 2.06 4.28 7.16
N GLY A 141 1.64 3.04 7.42
CA GLY A 141 0.74 2.32 6.52
C GLY A 141 -0.64 2.99 6.40
N ILE A 142 -1.22 3.42 7.52
CA ILE A 142 -2.51 4.15 7.53
C ILE A 142 -2.38 5.47 6.75
N THR A 143 -1.33 6.25 7.02
CA THR A 143 -1.04 7.49 6.29
C THR A 143 -0.87 7.23 4.80
N LEU A 144 -0.09 6.22 4.43
CA LEU A 144 0.12 5.83 3.04
C LEU A 144 -1.19 5.47 2.34
N PHE A 145 -2.08 4.73 2.99
CA PHE A 145 -3.38 4.37 2.43
C PHE A 145 -4.18 5.60 2.01
N PHE A 146 -4.27 6.61 2.88
CA PHE A 146 -5.00 7.84 2.57
C PHE A 146 -4.28 8.70 1.52
N LEU A 147 -2.95 8.74 1.53
CA LEU A 147 -2.18 9.46 0.50
C LEU A 147 -2.32 8.83 -0.88
N VAL A 148 -2.34 7.50 -0.97
CA VAL A 148 -2.60 6.78 -2.23
C VAL A 148 -4.02 7.06 -2.72
N ALA A 149 -5.01 7.02 -1.83
CA ALA A 149 -6.38 7.38 -2.18
C ALA A 149 -6.49 8.82 -2.72
N LEU A 150 -5.85 9.78 -2.04
CA LEU A 150 -5.78 11.17 -2.49
C LEU A 150 -5.12 11.28 -3.87
N HIS A 151 -3.98 10.64 -4.06
CA HIS A 151 -3.23 10.67 -5.32
C HIS A 151 -4.01 10.07 -6.51
N ILE A 152 -4.83 9.04 -6.27
CA ILE A 152 -5.68 8.43 -7.30
C ILE A 152 -6.86 9.35 -7.68
N VAL A 153 -7.42 10.07 -6.71
CA VAL A 153 -8.58 10.95 -6.91
C VAL A 153 -8.20 12.26 -7.63
N LEU A 154 -7.02 12.81 -7.30
CA LEU A 154 -6.42 13.95 -8.00
C LEU A 154 -6.01 13.59 -9.44
#